data_AF-A0AAD3R0P8-F1
#
_entry.id   AF-A0AAD3R0P8-F1
#
_cell.length_a   1.000
_cell.length_b   1.000
_cell.length_c   1.000
_cell.angle_alpha   90.00
_cell.angle_beta   90.00
_cell.angle_gamma   90.00
#
_symmetry.space_group_name_H-M   'P 1'
#
loop_
_entity.id
_entity.type
_entity.pdbx_description
1 polymer ?
#
loop_
_entity_poly.entity_id
_entity_poly.type
_entity_poly.pdbx_seq_one_letter_code
_entity_poly.pdbx_strand_id
1 'polypeptide(L)'
;GTMMELTIQLIPTGEIILSPGKNGENYCHNCKVVASDGVRAMMESALTARDRVGVQDFVLLENYTSEAAFIENLRKRFKENLIYTYIGSVLVSVNPYKELEIYTKNHMERYRGVNFYEVSPHIYAVADNSYRSMRTERKDQCILISGESGAGKTEASKKILQYYAVTCPASEQVQTVKDRLLQSNPV
;
A
#
# COMPACT_ATOMS: atom_id res chain seq x y z
N GLY A 1 -19.52 8.83 -15.25
CA GLY A 1 -18.80 7.57 -15.49
C GLY A 1 -18.55 6.95 -14.15
N THR A 2 -19.03 5.74 -13.93
CA THR A 2 -18.89 4.96 -12.69
C THR A 2 -17.40 4.72 -12.40
N MET A 3 -16.96 5.05 -11.18
CA MET A 3 -15.60 4.78 -10.69
C MET A 3 -15.53 3.29 -10.35
N MET A 4 -14.72 2.51 -11.08
CA MET A 4 -14.52 1.09 -10.79
C MET A 4 -13.41 0.95 -9.75
N GLU A 5 -13.72 0.33 -8.61
CA GLU A 5 -12.80 0.18 -7.49
C GLU A 5 -12.26 -1.25 -7.37
N LEU A 6 -10.98 -1.35 -7.03
CA LEU A 6 -10.30 -2.58 -6.71
C LEU A 6 -9.90 -2.55 -5.23
N THR A 7 -10.29 -3.59 -4.50
CA THR A 7 -9.91 -3.78 -3.09
C THR A 7 -8.90 -4.92 -2.99
N ILE A 8 -7.74 -4.62 -2.43
CA ILE A 8 -6.70 -5.62 -2.15
C ILE A 8 -6.65 -5.85 -0.65
N GLN A 9 -7.01 -7.06 -0.24
CA GLN A 9 -7.02 -7.48 1.15
C GLN A 9 -5.93 -8.53 1.36
N LEU A 10 -5.09 -8.31 2.37
CA LEU A 10 -4.25 -9.38 2.92
C LEU A 10 -5.15 -10.27 3.76
N ILE A 11 -5.28 -11.53 3.36
CA ILE A 11 -5.94 -12.54 4.19
C ILE A 11 -4.83 -13.39 4.80
N PRO A 12 -4.56 -13.25 6.12
CA PRO A 12 -3.73 -14.22 6.81
C PRO A 12 -4.47 -15.55 6.79
N THR A 13 -3.97 -16.52 6.03
CA THR A 13 -4.42 -17.91 6.18
C THR A 13 -3.87 -18.43 7.50
N GLY A 14 -4.66 -18.27 8.56
CA GLY A 14 -4.34 -18.71 9.92
C GLY A 14 -4.65 -17.62 10.95
N GLU A 15 -5.86 -17.69 11.52
CA GLU A 15 -6.30 -16.91 12.68
C GLU A 15 -5.23 -16.87 13.79
N ILE A 16 -4.89 -15.67 14.28
CA ILE A 16 -4.56 -15.41 15.68
C ILE A 16 -5.10 -14.04 16.07
N ILE A 17 -6.08 -14.04 16.98
CA ILE A 17 -6.44 -12.92 17.85
C ILE A 17 -5.28 -12.74 18.84
N LEU A 18 -4.61 -11.57 18.86
CA LEU A 18 -3.76 -11.18 19.98
C LEU A 18 -4.30 -9.91 20.65
N SER A 19 -4.64 -10.09 21.92
CA SER A 19 -5.03 -9.10 22.92
C SER A 19 -3.89 -8.11 23.26
N PRO A 20 -4.20 -6.95 23.85
CA PRO A 20 -3.19 -5.95 24.15
C PRO A 20 -2.29 -6.40 25.30
N GLY A 21 -0.99 -6.56 25.01
CA GLY A 21 0.06 -6.75 26.01
C GLY A 21 0.42 -5.43 26.67
N LYS A 22 0.26 -5.37 28.00
CA LYS A 22 0.82 -4.33 28.85
C LYS A 22 2.35 -4.43 28.85
N ASN A 23 3.04 -3.35 28.48
CA ASN A 23 4.12 -2.71 29.25
C ASN A 23 4.84 -1.69 28.37
N GLY A 24 4.98 -0.48 28.93
CA GLY A 24 5.50 0.69 28.25
C GLY A 24 6.99 0.67 27.97
N GLU A 25 7.36 1.71 27.22
CA GLU A 25 8.69 2.29 27.02
C GLU A 25 9.59 1.63 25.96
N ASN A 26 9.92 2.43 24.94
CA ASN A 26 11.29 2.62 24.46
C ASN A 26 11.44 3.99 23.79
N TYR A 27 12.36 4.79 24.35
CA TYR A 27 12.80 6.11 23.88
C TYR A 27 13.72 5.96 22.64
N CYS A 28 13.52 6.77 21.60
CA CYS A 28 14.52 6.94 20.55
C CYS A 28 15.33 8.23 20.78
N HIS A 29 16.60 8.06 21.12
CA HIS A 29 17.55 9.10 21.48
C HIS A 29 18.25 9.65 20.22
N ASN A 30 17.59 10.55 19.50
CA ASN A 30 18.20 11.67 18.73
C ASN A 30 17.12 12.36 17.89
N CYS A 31 16.26 13.14 18.53
CA CYS A 31 15.45 14.13 17.83
C CYS A 31 16.09 15.49 18.09
N LYS A 32 16.78 16.06 17.08
CA LYS A 32 17.12 17.48 17.10
C LYS A 32 15.80 18.25 17.12
N VAL A 33 15.55 18.97 18.20
CA VAL A 33 14.40 19.85 18.36
C VAL A 33 14.40 20.88 17.23
N VAL A 34 13.48 20.74 16.29
CA VAL A 34 13.21 21.77 15.27
C VAL A 34 12.42 22.87 15.96
N ALA A 35 12.88 24.12 15.83
CA ALA A 35 12.31 25.29 16.49
C ALA A 35 10.79 25.45 16.25
N SER A 36 10.12 26.05 17.24
CA SER A 36 8.66 26.24 17.34
C SER A 36 7.99 26.84 16.10
N ASP A 37 8.69 27.68 15.33
CA ASP A 37 8.11 28.33 14.14
C ASP A 37 8.03 27.39 12.93
N GLY A 38 8.87 26.36 12.86
CA GLY A 38 8.85 25.36 11.79
C GLY A 38 7.69 24.36 11.89
N VAL A 39 7.25 24.08 13.12
CA VAL A 39 6.15 23.13 13.38
C VAL A 39 4.81 23.69 12.89
N ARG A 40 4.57 25.00 13.08
CA ARG A 40 3.33 25.66 12.63
C ARG A 40 3.21 25.69 11.11
N ALA A 41 4.31 26.03 10.42
CA ALA A 41 4.34 26.04 8.95
C ALA A 41 4.19 24.64 8.35
N MET A 42 4.78 23.60 8.96
CA MET A 42 4.60 22.22 8.53
C MET A 42 3.16 21.73 8.74
N MET A 43 2.53 22.12 9.86
CA MET A 43 1.14 21.74 10.16
C MET A 43 0.15 22.43 9.20
N GLU A 44 0.33 23.73 8.93
CA GLU A 44 -0.46 24.46 7.92
C GLU A 44 -0.26 23.89 6.51
N SER A 45 0.97 23.51 6.15
CA SER A 45 1.27 22.85 4.86
C SER A 45 0.66 21.44 4.77
N ALA A 46 0.63 20.68 5.86
CA ALA A 46 0.03 19.35 5.90
C ALA A 46 -1.50 19.42 5.85
N LEU A 47 -2.11 20.42 6.50
CA LEU A 47 -3.56 20.68 6.45
C LEU A 47 -3.99 21.11 5.03
N THR A 48 -3.29 22.06 4.43
CA THR A 48 -3.56 22.48 3.04
C THR A 48 -3.32 21.37 2.02
N ALA A 49 -2.29 20.53 2.22
CA ALA A 49 -2.08 19.35 1.41
C ALA A 49 -3.20 18.31 1.59
N ARG A 50 -3.72 18.11 2.80
CA ARG A 50 -4.90 17.26 3.04
C ARG A 50 -6.14 17.78 2.32
N ASP A 51 -6.40 19.08 2.39
CA ASP A 51 -7.57 19.68 1.74
C ASP A 51 -7.51 19.55 0.21
N ARG A 52 -6.30 19.66 -0.36
CA ARG A 52 -6.06 19.58 -1.80
C ARG A 52 -5.98 18.14 -2.32
N VAL A 53 -5.19 17.29 -1.67
CA VAL A 53 -4.80 15.96 -2.17
C VAL A 53 -5.68 14.86 -1.57
N GLY A 54 -6.17 15.03 -0.35
CA GLY A 54 -6.92 14.03 0.40
C GLY A 54 -6.08 13.21 1.39
N VAL A 55 -6.74 12.34 2.16
CA VAL A 55 -6.12 11.48 3.19
C VAL A 55 -5.59 10.19 2.58
N GLN A 56 -4.43 9.75 3.06
CA GLN A 56 -3.76 8.53 2.58
C GLN A 56 -4.33 7.24 3.18
N ASP A 57 -4.94 7.35 4.37
CA ASP A 57 -5.62 6.26 5.07
C ASP A 57 -7.01 6.73 5.48
N PHE A 58 -8.03 5.98 5.07
CA PHE A 58 -9.43 6.25 5.38
C PHE A 58 -9.77 6.12 6.86
N VAL A 59 -8.95 5.42 7.66
CA VAL A 59 -9.09 5.41 9.13
C VAL A 59 -8.94 6.83 9.71
N LEU A 60 -8.24 7.73 9.00
CA LEU A 60 -8.06 9.12 9.40
C LEU A 60 -9.12 10.08 8.79
N LEU A 61 -10.13 9.56 8.09
CA LEU A 61 -11.19 10.37 7.51
C LEU A 61 -12.17 10.82 8.61
N GLU A 62 -12.37 12.13 8.77
CA GLU A 62 -13.23 12.70 9.83
C GLU A 62 -14.67 12.20 9.75
N ASN A 63 -15.23 12.12 8.53
CA ASN A 63 -16.58 11.64 8.26
C ASN A 63 -16.59 10.21 7.67
N TYR A 64 -15.91 9.27 8.34
CA TYR A 64 -15.78 7.87 7.91
C TYR A 64 -17.11 7.09 7.81
N THR A 65 -18.25 7.66 8.20
CA THR A 65 -19.58 7.05 8.02
C THR A 65 -20.27 7.51 6.73
N SER A 66 -19.73 8.52 6.05
CA SER A 66 -20.32 9.11 4.86
C SER A 66 -19.66 8.55 3.59
N GLU A 67 -20.43 7.82 2.78
CA GLU A 67 -20.00 7.35 1.45
C GLU A 67 -19.53 8.51 0.56
N ALA A 68 -20.21 9.66 0.63
CA ALA A 68 -19.83 10.85 -0.12
C ALA A 68 -18.42 11.36 0.24
N ALA A 69 -18.02 11.24 1.51
CA ALA A 69 -16.69 11.62 1.95
C ALA A 69 -15.61 10.66 1.41
N PHE A 70 -15.90 9.36 1.31
CA PHE A 70 -15.00 8.38 0.69
C PHE A 70 -14.77 8.69 -0.79
N ILE A 71 -15.86 8.83 -1.54
CA ILE A 71 -15.82 9.11 -2.98
C ILE A 71 -15.08 10.43 -3.25
N GLU A 72 -15.35 11.47 -2.44
CA GLU A 72 -14.66 12.76 -2.61
C GLU A 72 -13.16 12.64 -2.35
N ASN A 73 -12.73 11.87 -1.34
CA ASN A 73 -11.31 11.64 -1.09
C ASN A 73 -10.63 10.91 -2.26
N LEU A 74 -11.23 9.83 -2.76
CA LEU A 74 -10.71 9.11 -3.92
C LEU A 74 -10.63 10.02 -5.14
N ARG A 75 -11.65 10.86 -5.37
CA ARG A 75 -11.68 11.82 -6.47
C ARG A 75 -10.56 12.86 -6.36
N LYS A 76 -10.29 13.40 -5.17
CA LYS A 76 -9.19 14.35 -4.94
C LYS A 76 -7.83 13.70 -5.22
N ARG A 77 -7.60 12.50 -4.68
CA ARG A 77 -6.35 11.75 -4.87
C ARG A 77 -6.12 11.37 -6.32
N PHE A 78 -7.17 10.89 -7.00
CA PHE A 78 -7.11 10.48 -8.40
C PHE A 78 -6.74 11.64 -9.35
N LYS A 79 -7.23 12.85 -9.08
CA LYS A 79 -6.84 14.05 -9.85
C LYS A 79 -5.35 14.35 -9.80
N GLU A 80 -4.69 14.00 -8.70
CA GLU A 80 -3.25 14.15 -8.50
C GLU A 80 -2.48 12.88 -8.92
N ASN A 81 -3.11 11.97 -9.66
CA ASN A 81 -2.57 10.67 -10.08
C ASN A 81 -2.19 9.72 -8.92
N LEU A 82 -2.75 9.94 -7.73
CA LEU A 82 -2.59 9.04 -6.57
C LEU A 82 -3.71 8.00 -6.58
N ILE A 83 -3.43 6.85 -7.17
CA ILE A 83 -4.43 5.79 -7.40
C ILE A 83 -4.60 4.83 -6.23
N TYR A 84 -3.72 4.90 -5.23
CA TYR A 84 -3.68 4.01 -4.09
C TYR A 84 -4.06 4.75 -2.81
N THR A 85 -4.88 4.11 -1.97
CA THR A 85 -5.30 4.64 -0.65
C THR A 85 -5.46 3.50 0.34
N TYR A 86 -5.03 3.66 1.58
CA TYR A 86 -5.20 2.64 2.62
C TYR A 86 -6.58 2.71 3.28
N ILE A 87 -7.03 1.56 3.76
CA ILE A 87 -8.03 1.41 4.83
C ILE A 87 -7.38 0.50 5.87
N GLY A 88 -6.62 1.09 6.81
CA GLY A 88 -5.79 0.30 7.73
C GLY A 88 -4.81 -0.60 6.96
N SER A 89 -5.00 -1.92 7.01
CA SER A 89 -4.17 -2.91 6.30
C SER A 89 -4.63 -3.24 4.87
N VAL A 90 -5.80 -2.74 4.47
CA VAL A 90 -6.38 -2.95 3.13
C VAL A 90 -5.89 -1.85 2.19
N LEU A 91 -5.66 -2.19 0.93
CA LEU A 91 -5.27 -1.25 -0.11
C LEU A 91 -6.38 -1.10 -1.14
N VAL A 92 -6.90 0.12 -1.28
CA VAL A 92 -7.83 0.53 -2.33
C VAL A 92 -7.02 1.01 -3.53
N SER A 93 -7.38 0.54 -4.72
CA SER A 93 -6.76 0.88 -5.99
C SER A 93 -7.81 1.34 -6.99
N VAL A 94 -7.62 2.52 -7.58
CA VAL A 94 -8.48 3.08 -8.63
C VAL A 94 -7.77 2.99 -9.97
N ASN A 95 -8.36 2.31 -10.96
CA ASN A 95 -7.71 2.13 -12.26
C ASN A 95 -7.51 3.47 -13.00
N PRO A 96 -6.26 3.89 -13.31
CA PRO A 96 -6.01 5.14 -14.02
C PRO A 96 -6.34 5.10 -15.53
N TYR A 97 -6.53 3.91 -16.12
CA TYR A 97 -6.67 3.70 -17.57
C TYR A 97 -5.54 4.32 -18.42
N LYS A 98 -4.39 4.55 -17.79
CA LYS A 98 -3.16 5.05 -18.41
C LYS A 98 -1.96 4.52 -17.61
N GLU A 99 -0.80 4.53 -18.23
CA GLU A 99 0.43 4.20 -17.52
C GLU A 99 0.84 5.34 -16.59
N LEU A 100 1.32 4.96 -15.40
CA LEU A 100 1.90 5.86 -14.41
C LEU A 100 3.33 5.40 -14.11
N GLU A 101 4.26 6.34 -13.98
CA GLU A 101 5.69 6.07 -13.71
C GLU A 101 5.97 5.69 -12.24
N ILE A 102 5.09 4.90 -11.62
CA ILE A 102 5.15 4.49 -10.20
C ILE A 102 5.64 3.04 -10.02
N TYR A 103 5.88 2.31 -11.11
CA TYR A 103 6.22 0.89 -11.11
C TYR A 103 7.69 0.60 -11.48
N THR A 104 8.58 1.56 -11.25
CA THR A 104 10.02 1.42 -11.55
C THR A 104 10.76 0.62 -10.47
N LYS A 105 11.98 0.14 -10.79
CA LYS A 105 12.88 -0.49 -9.80
C LYS A 105 13.18 0.43 -8.61
N ASN A 106 13.37 1.73 -8.85
CA ASN A 106 13.60 2.70 -7.77
C ASN A 106 12.41 2.77 -6.79
N HIS A 107 11.18 2.65 -7.30
CA HIS A 107 10.00 2.56 -6.46
C HIS A 107 10.02 1.25 -5.66
N MET A 108 10.36 0.11 -6.27
CA MET A 108 10.46 -1.17 -5.53
C MET A 108 11.42 -1.07 -4.34
N GLU A 109 12.62 -0.50 -4.53
CA GLU A 109 13.59 -0.35 -3.43
C GLU A 109 13.09 0.60 -2.34
N ARG A 110 12.34 1.66 -2.67
CA ARG A 110 11.73 2.56 -1.67
C ARG A 110 10.77 1.82 -0.72
N TYR A 111 10.05 0.82 -1.21
CA TYR A 111 9.06 0.07 -0.41
C TYR A 111 9.65 -1.15 0.31
N ARG A 112 10.91 -1.49 0.04
CA ARG A 112 11.54 -2.71 0.52
C ARG A 112 11.91 -2.61 1.99
N GLY A 113 11.35 -3.49 2.81
CA GLY A 113 11.65 -3.56 4.24
C GLY A 113 11.09 -2.40 5.07
N VAL A 114 10.19 -1.58 4.50
CA VAL A 114 9.65 -0.39 5.14
C VAL A 114 8.25 -0.67 5.69
N ASN A 115 7.90 -0.11 6.86
CA ASN A 115 6.59 -0.32 7.44
C ASN A 115 5.49 0.46 6.68
N PHE A 116 4.26 -0.06 6.65
CA PHE A 116 3.13 0.51 5.90
C PHE A 116 2.87 1.99 6.23
N TYR A 117 3.06 2.38 7.49
CA TYR A 117 2.78 3.74 7.97
C TYR A 117 3.89 4.75 7.68
N GLU A 118 5.06 4.28 7.23
CA GLU A 118 6.24 5.12 6.95
C GLU A 118 6.34 5.51 5.47
N VAL A 119 5.47 4.94 4.61
CA VAL A 119 5.48 5.15 3.16
C VAL A 119 4.08 5.46 2.64
N SER A 120 4.04 6.16 1.51
CA SER A 120 2.77 6.46 0.82
C SER A 120 2.07 5.18 0.34
N PRO A 121 0.73 5.18 0.22
CA PRO A 121 -0.02 4.03 -0.26
C PRO A 121 0.47 3.49 -1.59
N HIS A 122 0.82 2.20 -1.61
CA HIS A 122 1.28 1.53 -2.82
C HIS A 122 1.17 0.00 -2.75
N ILE A 123 0.97 -0.63 -3.90
CA ILE A 123 0.88 -2.10 -4.00
C ILE A 123 2.17 -2.81 -3.60
N TYR A 124 3.33 -2.17 -3.78
CA TYR A 124 4.62 -2.73 -3.34
C TYR A 124 4.76 -2.80 -1.82
N ALA A 125 4.10 -1.92 -1.06
CA ALA A 125 4.06 -2.05 0.39
C ALA A 125 3.32 -3.34 0.81
N VAL A 126 2.23 -3.68 0.12
CA VAL A 126 1.46 -4.93 0.34
C VAL A 126 2.29 -6.16 -0.02
N ALA A 127 2.99 -6.13 -1.15
CA ALA A 127 3.88 -7.20 -1.58
C ALA A 127 5.04 -7.38 -0.57
N ASP A 128 5.69 -6.29 -0.14
CA ASP A 128 6.78 -6.35 0.81
C ASP A 128 6.35 -6.88 2.18
N ASN A 129 5.21 -6.41 2.70
CA ASN A 129 4.70 -6.84 3.98
C ASN A 129 4.34 -8.33 3.98
N SER A 130 3.62 -8.81 2.97
CA SER A 130 3.30 -10.24 2.84
C SER A 130 4.57 -11.10 2.74
N TYR A 131 5.58 -10.67 1.97
CA TYR A 131 6.86 -11.39 1.91
C TYR A 131 7.59 -11.41 3.26
N ARG A 132 7.62 -10.29 3.98
CA ARG A 132 8.22 -10.23 5.31
C ARG A 132 7.47 -11.10 6.32
N SER A 133 6.14 -11.00 6.39
CA SER A 133 5.31 -11.84 7.25
C SER A 133 5.53 -13.33 6.97
N MET A 134 5.56 -13.73 5.69
CA MET A 134 5.88 -15.12 5.30
C MET A 134 7.23 -15.58 5.87
N ARG A 135 8.25 -14.72 5.84
CA ARG A 135 9.60 -15.04 6.34
C ARG A 135 9.71 -15.05 7.86
N THR A 136 9.07 -14.10 8.53
CA THR A 136 9.15 -13.95 9.98
C THR A 136 8.27 -14.97 10.68
N GLU A 137 7.06 -15.19 10.19
CA GLU A 137 6.06 -16.07 10.81
C GLU A 137 6.15 -17.50 10.29
N ARG A 138 6.83 -17.74 9.15
CA ARG A 138 6.91 -19.03 8.47
C ARG A 138 5.53 -19.63 8.17
N LYS A 139 4.60 -18.77 7.78
CA LYS A 139 3.22 -19.13 7.39
C LYS A 139 2.94 -18.70 5.96
N ASP A 140 2.13 -19.51 5.28
CA ASP A 140 1.63 -19.21 3.94
C ASP A 140 0.83 -17.90 3.94
N GLN A 141 0.97 -17.11 2.88
CA GLN A 141 0.32 -15.82 2.73
C GLN A 141 -0.58 -15.82 1.50
N CYS A 142 -1.72 -15.14 1.62
CA CYS A 142 -2.66 -14.95 0.52
C CYS A 142 -2.96 -13.45 0.34
N ILE A 143 -2.83 -12.98 -0.89
CA ILE A 143 -3.26 -11.63 -1.29
C ILE A 143 -4.54 -11.79 -2.11
N LEU A 144 -5.67 -11.39 -1.53
CA LEU A 144 -6.95 -11.39 -2.21
C LEU A 144 -7.13 -10.07 -2.98
N ILE A 145 -7.37 -10.17 -4.28
CA ILE A 145 -7.60 -9.03 -5.16
C ILE A 145 -9.03 -9.12 -5.69
N SER A 146 -9.90 -8.22 -5.23
CA SER A 146 -11.32 -8.20 -5.59
C SER A 146 -11.70 -6.88 -6.25
N GLY A 147 -12.72 -6.93 -7.12
CA GLY A 147 -13.23 -5.75 -7.83
C GLY A 147 -13.99 -6.12 -9.09
N GLU A 148 -14.67 -5.15 -9.68
CA GLU A 148 -15.47 -5.33 -10.88
C GLU A 148 -14.62 -5.72 -12.11
N SER A 149 -15.29 -6.15 -13.19
CA SER A 149 -14.62 -6.38 -14.46
C SER A 149 -13.99 -5.07 -14.95
N GLY A 150 -12.71 -5.11 -15.37
CA GLY A 150 -11.98 -3.91 -15.80
C GLY A 150 -11.36 -3.05 -14.67
N ALA A 151 -11.55 -3.41 -13.39
CA ALA A 151 -10.98 -2.66 -12.25
C ALA A 151 -9.44 -2.77 -12.12
N GLY A 152 -8.77 -3.60 -12.93
CA GLY A 152 -7.31 -3.75 -12.91
C GLY A 152 -6.77 -4.91 -12.06
N LYS A 153 -7.61 -5.91 -11.71
CA LYS A 153 -7.21 -7.11 -10.96
C LYS A 153 -5.95 -7.79 -11.52
N THR A 154 -5.96 -8.07 -12.82
CA THR A 154 -4.84 -8.72 -13.53
C THR A 154 -3.55 -7.92 -13.45
N GLU A 155 -3.64 -6.60 -13.64
CA GLU A 155 -2.47 -5.72 -13.60
C GLU A 155 -1.89 -5.62 -12.17
N ALA A 156 -2.75 -5.54 -11.16
CA ALA A 156 -2.33 -5.60 -9.76
C ALA A 156 -1.54 -6.88 -9.45
N SER A 157 -2.06 -8.05 -9.85
CA SER A 157 -1.36 -9.33 -9.70
C SER A 157 0.01 -9.33 -10.38
N LYS A 158 0.09 -8.84 -11.63
CA LYS A 158 1.36 -8.73 -12.36
C LYS A 158 2.37 -7.85 -11.61
N LYS A 159 1.95 -6.71 -11.06
CA LYS A 159 2.85 -5.81 -10.32
C LYS A 159 3.39 -6.45 -9.05
N ILE A 160 2.58 -7.21 -8.32
CA ILE A 160 3.02 -7.97 -7.13
C ILE A 160 4.05 -9.04 -7.52
N LEU A 161 3.77 -9.82 -8.57
CA LEU A 161 4.69 -10.85 -9.05
C LEU A 161 6.02 -10.24 -9.55
N GLN A 162 5.95 -9.12 -10.26
CA GLN A 162 7.14 -8.35 -10.68
C GLN A 162 7.96 -7.88 -9.48
N TYR A 163 7.32 -7.41 -8.41
CA TYR A 163 8.02 -7.03 -7.18
C TYR A 163 8.81 -8.21 -6.62
N TYR A 164 8.18 -9.39 -6.44
CA TYR A 164 8.88 -10.57 -5.95
C TYR A 164 9.98 -11.07 -6.88
N ALA A 165 9.77 -10.99 -8.19
CA ALA A 165 10.78 -11.37 -9.17
C ALA A 165 12.07 -10.55 -9.00
N VAL A 166 11.96 -9.27 -8.64
CA VAL A 166 13.11 -8.37 -8.49
C VAL A 166 13.69 -8.38 -7.08
N THR A 167 12.86 -8.31 -6.04
CA THR A 167 13.33 -8.04 -4.66
C THR A 167 13.66 -9.29 -3.86
N CYS A 168 13.03 -10.43 -4.19
CA CYS A 168 13.29 -11.69 -3.49
C CYS A 168 14.61 -12.30 -3.98
N PRO A 169 15.53 -12.69 -3.07
CA PRO A 169 16.71 -13.45 -3.44
C PRO A 169 16.28 -14.76 -4.08
N ALA A 170 16.88 -15.11 -5.23
CA ALA A 170 16.59 -16.34 -5.95
C ALA A 170 17.78 -17.28 -5.93
N SER A 171 17.53 -18.55 -5.59
CA SER A 171 18.36 -19.66 -6.05
C SER A 171 18.08 -19.92 -7.55
N GLU A 172 18.96 -20.66 -8.24
CA GLU A 172 18.79 -20.98 -9.67
C GLU A 172 17.41 -21.58 -10.00
N GLN A 173 16.86 -22.40 -9.11
CA GLN A 173 15.53 -22.99 -9.26
C GLN A 173 14.39 -21.96 -9.21
N VAL A 174 14.56 -20.89 -8.42
CA VAL A 174 13.57 -19.81 -8.28
C VAL A 174 13.59 -18.88 -9.50
N GLN A 175 14.72 -18.75 -10.21
CA GLN A 175 14.79 -17.95 -11.44
C GLN A 175 13.90 -18.53 -12.55
N THR A 176 13.93 -19.86 -12.75
CA THR A 176 13.06 -20.53 -13.73
C THR A 176 11.58 -20.34 -13.43
N VAL A 177 11.20 -20.30 -12.15
CA VAL A 177 9.82 -20.05 -11.72
C VAL A 177 9.46 -18.58 -11.94
N LYS A 178 10.36 -17.64 -11.64
CA LYS A 178 10.17 -16.20 -11.89
C LYS A 178 9.89 -15.93 -13.37
N ASP A 179 10.67 -16.50 -14.28
CA ASP A 179 10.50 -16.29 -15.73
C ASP A 179 9.15 -16.83 -16.22
N ARG A 180 8.73 -18.01 -15.73
CA ARG A 180 7.41 -18.57 -16.06
C ARG A 180 6.26 -17.73 -15.53
N LEU A 181 6.38 -17.19 -14.31
CA LEU A 181 5.36 -16.32 -13.70
C LEU A 181 5.22 -14.98 -14.44
N LEU A 182 6.31 -14.44 -14.99
CA LEU A 182 6.29 -13.21 -15.80
C LEU A 182 5.70 -13.46 -17.19
N GLN A 183 5.87 -14.66 -17.74
CA GLN A 183 5.35 -15.05 -19.05
C GLN A 183 3.89 -15.51 -19.01
N SER A 184 3.39 -15.96 -17.86
CA SER A 184 1.98 -16.32 -17.69
C SER A 184 1.11 -15.08 -17.57
N ASN A 185 0.52 -14.64 -18.68
CA ASN A 185 -0.72 -13.87 -18.61
C ASN A 185 -1.85 -14.81 -18.12
N PRO A 186 -2.77 -14.35 -17.26
CA PRO A 186 -3.99 -15.12 -17.05
C PRO A 186 -4.75 -15.18 -18.37
N VAL A 187 -5.16 -16.40 -18.74
CA VAL A 187 -5.98 -16.70 -19.93
C VAL A 187 -7.39 -16.19 -19.72
#